data_AF-A0A418T664-F1
#
_entry.id   AF-A0A418T664-F1
#
_cell.length_a   1.000
_cell.length_b   1.000
_cell.length_c   1.000
_cell.angle_alpha   90.00
_cell.angle_beta   90.00
_cell.angle_gamma   90.00
#
_symmetry.space_group_name_H-M   'P 1'
#
loop_
_entity.id
_entity.type
_entity.pdbx_description
1 polymer ?
#
loop_
_entity_poly.entity_id
_entity_poly.type
_entity_poly.pdbx_seq_one_letter_code
_entity_poly.pdbx_strand_id
1 'polypeptide(L)'
;MRLYELTISITNHALEQYCIRVEEMQREELEKLVDSQIQQRDYRREEQFIHIGGVWWVAEYTDTGVRLITCYGRTNFDIPAALGWAARHKDRLVLDDA
;
A
#
# COMPACT_ATOMS: atom_id res chain seq x y z
N MET A 1 12.90 6.82 11.08
CA MET A 1 11.96 6.01 11.89
C MET A 1 11.86 4.61 11.28
N ARG A 2 12.06 3.55 12.07
CA ARG A 2 12.05 2.17 11.55
C ARG A 2 10.63 1.63 11.57
N LEU A 3 10.16 1.06 10.45
CA LEU A 3 8.75 0.67 10.32
C LEU A 3 8.32 -0.44 11.25
N TYR A 4 9.23 -1.37 11.52
CA TYR A 4 8.96 -2.55 12.33
C TYR A 4 8.81 -2.24 13.83
N GLU A 5 9.02 -0.98 14.24
CA GLU A 5 8.82 -0.48 15.61
C GLU A 5 7.50 0.32 15.73
N LEU A 6 6.72 0.42 14.64
CA LEU A 6 5.53 1.29 14.56
C LEU A 6 4.23 0.49 14.48
N THR A 7 3.17 1.03 15.08
CA THR A 7 1.82 0.49 14.95
C THR A 7 1.30 0.71 13.54
N ILE A 8 0.82 -0.36 12.91
CA ILE A 8 0.19 -0.31 11.58
C ILE A 8 -1.32 -0.28 11.78
N SER A 9 -1.99 0.60 11.04
CA SER A 9 -3.45 0.63 10.98
C SER A 9 -3.91 0.70 9.53
N ILE A 10 -4.99 0.00 9.22
CA ILE A 10 -5.57 -0.04 7.88
C ILE A 10 -6.90 0.72 7.93
N THR A 11 -7.14 1.65 7.01
CA THR A 11 -8.46 2.31 6.96
C THR A 11 -9.54 1.37 6.40
N ASN A 12 -10.82 1.69 6.59
CA ASN A 12 -11.90 0.93 5.92
C ASN A 12 -11.76 0.99 4.40
N HIS A 13 -11.45 2.17 3.86
CA HIS A 13 -11.20 2.35 2.44
C HIS A 13 -10.03 1.47 1.93
N ALA A 14 -8.90 1.47 2.63
CA ALA A 14 -7.76 0.62 2.24
C ALA A 14 -8.12 -0.88 2.24
N LEU A 15 -8.89 -1.35 3.23
CA LEU A 15 -9.36 -2.72 3.31
C LEU A 15 -10.29 -3.06 2.12
N GLU A 16 -11.28 -2.23 1.85
CA GLU A 16 -12.21 -2.42 0.73
C GLU A 16 -11.45 -2.50 -0.62
N GLN A 17 -10.50 -1.58 -0.84
CA GLN A 17 -9.69 -1.59 -2.06
C GLN A 17 -8.78 -2.83 -2.15
N TYR A 18 -8.25 -3.32 -1.04
CA TYR A 18 -7.49 -4.57 -1.02
C TYR A 18 -8.37 -5.76 -1.41
N CYS A 19 -9.57 -5.88 -0.82
CA CYS A 19 -10.51 -6.96 -1.13
C CYS A 19 -10.94 -6.95 -2.61
N ILE A 20 -11.08 -5.76 -3.21
CA ILE A 20 -11.45 -5.62 -4.63
C ILE A 20 -10.27 -6.00 -5.55
N ARG A 21 -9.04 -5.63 -5.21
CA ARG A 21 -7.87 -5.68 -6.13
C ARG A 21 -6.88 -6.79 -5.87
N VAL A 22 -6.98 -7.49 -4.74
CA VAL A 22 -5.99 -8.49 -4.34
C VAL A 22 -6.66 -9.80 -4.02
N GLU A 23 -7.42 -9.84 -2.93
CA GLU A 23 -8.14 -11.02 -2.45
C GLU A 23 -9.06 -10.63 -1.29
N GLU A 24 -10.19 -11.33 -1.16
CA GLU A 24 -11.10 -11.15 -0.01
C GLU A 24 -10.41 -11.63 1.27
N MET A 25 -10.31 -10.75 2.27
CA MET A 25 -9.62 -11.02 3.52
C MET A 25 -10.23 -10.23 4.68
N GLN A 26 -10.20 -10.80 5.89
CA GLN A 26 -10.64 -10.06 7.08
C GLN A 26 -9.60 -9.05 7.53
N ARG A 27 -10.05 -7.95 8.15
CA ARG A 27 -9.19 -6.88 8.66
C ARG A 27 -8.02 -7.39 9.49
N GLU A 28 -8.31 -8.25 10.48
CA GLU A 28 -7.31 -8.75 11.43
C GLU A 28 -6.25 -9.61 10.74
N GLU A 29 -6.63 -10.36 9.70
CA GLU A 29 -5.72 -11.19 8.92
C GLU A 29 -4.81 -10.31 8.05
N LEU A 30 -5.39 -9.29 7.42
CA LEU A 30 -4.64 -8.33 6.62
C LEU A 30 -3.65 -7.53 7.46
N GLU A 31 -4.05 -7.08 8.65
CA GLU A 31 -3.17 -6.39 9.59
C GLU A 31 -1.99 -7.28 10.02
N LYS A 32 -2.24 -8.56 10.34
CA LYS A 32 -1.18 -9.53 10.65
C LYS A 32 -0.26 -9.81 9.48
N LEU A 33 -0.80 -9.94 8.26
CA LEU A 33 -0.03 -10.17 7.04
C LEU A 33 0.92 -9.00 6.77
N VAL A 34 0.39 -7.78 6.80
CA VAL A 34 1.15 -6.54 6.57
C VAL A 34 2.22 -6.37 7.65
N ASP A 35 1.88 -6.59 8.92
CA ASP A 35 2.86 -6.53 10.01
C ASP A 35 3.99 -7.56 9.82
N SER A 36 3.65 -8.82 9.51
CA SER A 36 4.64 -9.87 9.26
C SER A 36 5.62 -9.51 8.13
N GLN A 37 5.11 -8.97 7.02
CA GLN A 37 5.94 -8.54 5.89
C GLN A 37 6.86 -7.36 6.28
N ILE A 38 6.36 -6.42 7.07
CA ILE A 38 7.17 -5.33 7.60
C ILE A 38 8.26 -5.82 8.56
N GLN A 39 7.95 -6.77 9.46
CA GLN A 39 8.92 -7.38 10.36
C GLN A 39 10.02 -8.12 9.59
N GLN A 40 9.66 -8.79 8.50
CA GLN A 40 10.60 -9.45 7.58
C GLN A 40 11.40 -8.48 6.72
N ARG A 41 11.13 -7.17 6.81
CA ARG A 41 11.70 -6.11 5.96
C ARG A 41 11.41 -6.32 4.47
N ASP A 42 10.33 -7.02 4.17
CA ASP A 42 9.81 -7.21 2.81
C ASP A 42 8.91 -6.03 2.41
N TYR A 43 9.52 -4.85 2.32
CA TYR A 43 8.83 -3.65 1.86
C TYR A 43 9.77 -2.66 1.17
N ARG A 44 9.20 -1.83 0.30
CA ARG A 44 9.87 -0.68 -0.33
C ARG A 44 9.08 0.59 -0.06
N ARG A 45 9.74 1.67 0.35
CA ARG A 45 9.09 2.96 0.62
C ARG A 45 9.53 4.02 -0.37
N GLU A 46 8.58 4.86 -0.77
CA GLU A 46 8.80 5.94 -1.72
C GLU A 46 7.78 7.07 -1.46
N GLU A 47 8.23 8.20 -0.90
CA GLU A 47 7.37 9.31 -0.47
C GLU A 47 6.19 8.87 0.41
N GLN A 48 4.95 9.02 -0.08
CA GLN A 48 3.71 8.60 0.57
C GLN A 48 3.30 7.16 0.21
N PHE A 49 4.11 6.45 -0.57
CA PHE A 49 3.82 5.10 -1.05
C PHE A 49 4.66 4.06 -0.33
N ILE A 50 4.06 2.89 -0.14
CA ILE A 50 4.75 1.71 0.35
C ILE A 50 4.33 0.48 -0.43
N HIS A 51 5.31 -0.28 -0.90
CA HIS A 51 5.14 -1.59 -1.49
C HIS A 51 5.39 -2.64 -0.41
N ILE A 52 4.40 -3.46 -0.11
CA ILE A 52 4.48 -4.50 0.93
C ILE A 52 3.92 -5.78 0.33
N GLY A 53 4.71 -6.86 0.30
CA GLY A 53 4.23 -8.15 -0.17
C GLY A 53 3.69 -8.16 -1.61
N GLY A 54 4.28 -7.35 -2.50
CA GLY A 54 3.81 -7.22 -3.87
C GLY A 54 2.65 -6.24 -4.08
N VAL A 55 2.14 -5.60 -3.03
CA VAL A 55 0.99 -4.69 -3.08
C VAL A 55 1.43 -3.26 -2.83
N TRP A 56 0.96 -2.31 -3.65
CA TRP A 56 1.20 -0.89 -3.46
C TRP A 56 0.12 -0.24 -2.59
N TRP A 57 0.55 0.56 -1.62
CA TRP A 57 -0.30 1.28 -0.70
C TRP A 57 0.06 2.76 -0.68
N VAL A 58 -0.94 3.61 -0.43
CA VAL A 58 -0.71 4.96 0.09
C VAL A 58 -0.70 4.89 1.61
N ALA A 59 0.32 5.49 2.21
CA ALA A 59 0.55 5.51 3.63
C ALA A 59 0.73 6.94 4.15
N GLU A 60 0.12 7.21 5.28
CA GLU A 60 0.44 8.37 6.10
C GLU A 60 1.35 7.92 7.25
N TYR A 61 2.50 8.59 7.38
CA TYR A 61 3.48 8.33 8.42
C TYR A 61 3.32 9.38 9.52
N THR A 62 3.00 8.94 10.73
CA THR A 62 2.89 9.79 11.91
C THR A 62 3.97 9.41 12.93
N ASP A 63 4.14 10.22 13.98
CA ASP A 63 5.05 9.88 15.08
C ASP A 63 4.65 8.61 15.83
N THR A 64 3.38 8.20 15.73
CA THR A 64 2.79 7.09 16.49
C THR A 64 2.58 5.82 15.66
N GLY A 65 2.74 5.89 14.34
CA GLY A 65 2.41 4.75 13.50
C GLY A 65 2.43 5.02 12.00
N VAL A 66 1.96 4.01 11.27
CA VAL A 66 1.71 4.09 9.83
C VAL A 66 0.27 3.72 9.55
N ARG A 67 -0.41 4.60 8.83
CA ARG A 67 -1.80 4.44 8.45
C ARG A 67 -1.91 4.18 6.96
N LEU A 68 -2.38 3.00 6.58
CA LEU A 68 -2.64 2.64 5.19
C LEU A 68 -3.98 3.23 4.75
N ILE A 69 -3.92 4.18 3.82
CA ILE A 69 -5.07 4.99 3.37
C ILE A 69 -5.78 4.35 2.18
N THR A 70 -5.03 3.86 1.19
CA THR A 70 -5.60 3.16 0.04
C THR A 70 -4.66 2.07 -0.47
N CYS A 71 -5.20 1.12 -1.22
CA CYS A 71 -4.51 -0.02 -1.81
C CYS A 71 -4.66 0.04 -3.33
N TYR A 72 -3.56 0.03 -4.08
CA TYR A 72 -3.57 -0.04 -5.54
C TYR A 72 -3.53 -1.47 -6.09
N GLY A 73 -3.45 -2.47 -5.23
CA GLY A 73 -3.44 -3.88 -5.61
C GLY A 73 -2.05 -4.42 -5.94
N ARG A 74 -2.02 -5.67 -6.42
CA ARG A 74 -0.81 -6.31 -6.95
C ARG A 74 -0.56 -5.77 -8.35
N THR A 75 0.63 -5.26 -8.61
CA THR A 75 0.99 -4.81 -9.95
C THR A 75 2.48 -4.90 -10.18
N ASN A 76 2.87 -5.17 -11.43
CA ASN A 76 4.24 -5.08 -11.90
C ASN A 76 4.66 -3.63 -12.17
N PHE A 77 3.72 -2.69 -12.18
CA PHE A 77 4.01 -1.28 -12.36
C PHE A 77 4.59 -0.66 -11.09
N ASP A 78 5.51 0.26 -11.30
CA ASP A 78 5.97 1.17 -10.27
C ASP A 78 4.94 2.31 -10.13
N ILE A 79 4.03 2.18 -9.15
CA ILE A 79 2.92 3.13 -8.96
C ILE A 79 3.41 4.57 -8.73
N PRO A 80 4.39 4.84 -7.85
CA PRO A 80 4.95 6.18 -7.70
C PRO A 80 5.43 6.78 -9.03
N ALA A 81 6.24 6.02 -9.78
CA ALA A 81 6.79 6.50 -11.05
C ALA A 81 5.69 6.72 -12.11
N ALA A 82 4.71 5.81 -12.19
CA ALA A 82 3.59 5.90 -13.11
C ALA A 82 2.73 7.14 -12.83
N LEU A 83 2.41 7.40 -11.56
CA LEU A 83 1.63 8.57 -11.15
C LEU A 83 2.41 9.86 -11.43
N GLY A 84 3.71 9.88 -11.16
CA GLY A 84 4.57 11.01 -11.47
C GLY A 84 4.65 11.29 -12.97
N TRP A 85 4.69 10.25 -13.81
CA TRP A 85 4.63 10.40 -15.26
C TRP A 85 3.27 10.94 -15.72
N ALA A 86 2.15 10.37 -15.24
CA ALA A 86 0.80 10.77 -15.60
C ALA A 86 0.53 12.24 -15.23
N ALA A 87 0.96 12.67 -14.05
CA ALA A 87 0.84 14.06 -13.61
C ALA A 87 1.60 15.04 -14.54
N ARG A 88 2.80 14.67 -14.99
CA ARG A 88 3.61 15.49 -15.90
C ARG A 88 3.02 15.60 -17.30
N HIS A 89 2.36 14.54 -17.78
CA HIS A 89 1.86 14.45 -19.16
C HIS A 89 0.35 14.65 -19.29
N LYS A 90 -0.35 14.94 -18.19
CA LYS A 90 -1.83 15.01 -18.11
C LYS A 90 -2.50 13.72 -18.59
N ASP A 91 -1.87 12.59 -18.30
CA ASP A 91 -2.40 11.28 -18.64
C ASP A 91 -3.19 10.67 -17.48
N ARG A 92 -3.92 9.58 -17.74
CA ARG A 92 -4.68 8.82 -16.75
C ARG A 92 -4.18 7.39 -16.69
N LEU A 93 -3.89 6.92 -15.48
CA LEU A 93 -3.62 5.51 -15.25
C LEU A 93 -4.93 4.76 -15.08
N VAL A 94 -5.10 3.70 -15.87
CA VAL A 94 -6.16 2.69 -15.68
C VAL A 94 -5.49 1.52 -14.98
N LEU A 95 -6.00 1.16 -13.80
CA LEU A 95 -5.44 0.11 -12.94
C LEU A 95 -6.32 -1.16 -12.95
N ASP A 96 -7.17 -1.30 -13.96
CA ASP A 96 -8.04 -2.47 -14.09
C ASP A 96 -7.23 -3.69 -14.53
N ASP A 97 -7.56 -4.84 -13.95
CA ASP A 97 -7.00 -6.14 -14.32
C ASP A 97 -7.36 -6.44 -15.78
N ALA A 98 -6.34 -6.59 -16.62
CA ALA A 98 -6.46 -7.17 -17.96
C ALA A 98 -6.41 -8.70 -17.90
#